data_AF-A0A941JUB2-F1
#
_entry.id   AF-A0A941JUB2-F1
#
_cell.length_a   1.000
_cell.length_b   1.000
_cell.length_c   1.000
_cell.angle_alpha   90.00
_cell.angle_beta   90.00
_cell.angle_gamma   90.00
#
_symmetry.space_group_name_H-M   'P 1'
#
loop_
_entity.id
_entity.type
_entity.pdbx_description
1 polymer ?
#
loop_
_entity_poly.entity_id
_entity_poly.type
_entity_poly.pdbx_seq_one_letter_code
_entity_poly.pdbx_strand_id
1 'polypeptide(L)'
;MNNNCDWSEVNDFANLYLQQEKWLEAITAYYRVIELNPSFFWSHHNLGDVLMKLERWDEAAVRYSSAIELDPKFFWSHHNLGDVLMKLERWDEAAVRYSSAIELDPNFFWSHHNLGDVLMKLARWDEAIAAYFNAIQLDANAALINQKLGMAFFKRGNLTESIQYYRQVIRHSEPDSTYNRLKECSALLRRIGNNLAQEHQILGAIVVYYMLLEIEPDHLAILPSLEKLLQKHNQLEQNIVAFQQQMQNNPGRLSYYQSNIHTDETNINDKSNKEKFLFTSDRQIDPYELQSLFEAVGWHRRPLDKVQKALTRSFLVVAIWEISNSPHQLIGFARVVSDSVFDAIIWDMMIHPDFQGRGLGKKSIEYLVTKLRAEGIQNIILFASPSVADFYHSLGFISEPNNLKLMLWSA
;
A
#
# COMPACT_ATOMS: atom_id res chain seq x y z
N MET A 1 51.37 13.52 -28.34
CA MET A 1 51.05 12.43 -27.39
C MET A 1 49.55 12.22 -27.49
N ASN A 2 49.13 11.14 -28.12
CA ASN A 2 47.71 10.79 -28.23
C ASN A 2 47.23 10.42 -26.82
N ASN A 3 46.46 11.31 -26.18
CA ASN A 3 45.66 10.98 -25.01
C ASN A 3 44.52 10.06 -25.47
N ASN A 4 44.83 8.78 -25.73
CA ASN A 4 43.81 7.75 -25.72
C ASN A 4 43.41 7.58 -24.25
N CYS A 5 42.44 8.38 -23.81
CA CYS A 5 41.79 8.20 -22.53
C CYS A 5 41.20 6.80 -22.52
N ASP A 6 41.78 5.91 -21.70
CA ASP A 6 41.30 4.54 -21.58
C ASP A 6 39.93 4.55 -20.89
N TRP A 7 38.94 3.92 -21.52
CA TRP A 7 37.60 3.85 -20.95
C TRP A 7 37.60 3.14 -19.59
N SER A 8 38.59 2.27 -19.34
CA SER A 8 38.77 1.57 -18.07
C SER A 8 39.08 2.54 -16.91
N GLU A 9 40.00 3.48 -17.11
CA GLU A 9 40.35 4.50 -16.11
C GLU A 9 39.16 5.42 -15.83
N VAL A 10 38.43 5.84 -16.87
CA VAL A 10 37.22 6.67 -16.70
C VAL A 10 36.13 5.91 -15.93
N ASN A 11 36.00 4.60 -16.17
CA ASN A 11 35.08 3.74 -15.45
C ASN A 11 35.45 3.60 -13.97
N ASP A 12 36.73 3.50 -13.64
CA ASP A 12 37.18 3.46 -12.25
C ASP A 12 36.85 4.78 -11.51
N PHE A 13 37.03 5.93 -12.17
CA PHE A 13 36.56 7.21 -11.62
C PHE A 13 35.03 7.27 -11.48
N ALA A 14 34.28 6.75 -12.45
CA ALA A 14 32.82 6.70 -12.37
C ALA A 14 32.34 5.86 -11.18
N ASN A 15 32.94 4.69 -10.97
CA ASN A 15 32.68 3.82 -9.82
C ASN A 15 33.05 4.51 -8.50
N LEU A 16 34.15 5.26 -8.46
CA LEU A 16 34.53 6.03 -7.28
C LEU A 16 33.52 7.13 -6.95
N TYR A 17 33.04 7.87 -7.95
CA TYR A 17 31.99 8.87 -7.76
C TYR A 17 30.68 8.23 -7.28
N LEU A 18 30.32 7.06 -7.82
CA LEU A 18 29.19 6.26 -7.36
C LEU A 18 29.32 5.88 -5.87
N GLN A 19 30.49 5.38 -5.45
CA GLN A 19 30.74 5.04 -4.04
C GLN A 19 30.72 6.25 -3.09
N GLN A 20 31.07 7.43 -3.60
CA GLN A 20 31.02 8.68 -2.84
C GLN A 20 29.65 9.38 -2.91
N GLU A 21 28.65 8.76 -3.54
CA GLU A 21 27.32 9.33 -3.77
C GLU A 21 27.35 10.67 -4.55
N LYS A 22 28.40 10.88 -5.34
CA LYS A 22 28.54 12.05 -6.24
C LYS A 22 27.83 11.76 -7.56
N TRP A 23 26.50 11.81 -7.51
CA TRP A 23 25.64 11.30 -8.58
C TRP A 23 25.84 11.99 -9.93
N LEU A 24 26.02 13.32 -9.95
CA LEU A 24 26.15 14.07 -11.20
C LEU A 24 27.50 13.84 -11.87
N GLU A 25 28.57 13.73 -11.08
CA GLU A 25 29.91 13.38 -11.54
C GLU A 25 29.94 11.93 -12.04
N ALA A 26 29.29 11.01 -11.33
CA ALA A 26 29.14 9.63 -11.78
C ALA A 26 28.41 9.54 -13.12
N ILE A 27 27.30 10.27 -13.30
CA ILE A 27 26.57 10.32 -14.58
C ILE A 27 27.47 10.80 -15.71
N THR A 28 28.18 11.91 -15.49
CA THR A 28 29.06 12.50 -16.51
C THR A 28 30.17 11.53 -16.90
N ALA A 29 30.77 10.86 -15.91
CA ALA A 29 31.81 9.87 -16.13
C ALA A 29 31.27 8.64 -16.86
N TYR A 30 30.12 8.08 -16.48
CA TYR A 30 29.53 6.93 -17.16
C TYR A 30 29.12 7.24 -18.60
N TYR A 31 28.57 8.43 -18.88
CA TYR A 31 28.33 8.84 -20.28
C TYR A 31 29.63 8.85 -21.09
N ARG A 32 30.74 9.32 -20.48
CA ARG A 32 32.04 9.27 -21.13
C ARG A 32 32.55 7.84 -21.36
N VAL A 33 32.32 6.92 -20.42
CA VAL A 33 32.64 5.49 -20.62
C VAL A 33 31.84 4.93 -21.81
N ILE A 34 30.54 5.23 -21.88
CA ILE A 34 29.67 4.78 -22.97
C ILE A 34 30.12 5.33 -24.33
N GLU A 35 30.55 6.60 -24.40
CA GLU A 35 31.11 7.18 -25.63
C GLU A 35 32.38 6.46 -26.09
N LEU A 36 33.26 6.09 -25.15
CA LEU A 36 34.54 5.45 -25.44
C LEU A 36 34.40 3.95 -25.72
N ASN A 37 33.46 3.28 -25.05
CA ASN A 37 33.17 1.85 -25.23
C ASN A 37 31.65 1.57 -25.09
N PRO A 38 30.87 1.74 -26.18
CA PRO A 38 29.42 1.57 -26.15
C PRO A 38 28.96 0.14 -25.79
N SER A 39 29.81 -0.86 -26.03
CA SER A 39 29.50 -2.28 -25.81
C SER A 39 29.71 -2.77 -24.37
N PHE A 40 30.24 -1.92 -23.48
CA PHE A 40 30.49 -2.29 -22.09
C PHE A 40 29.20 -2.17 -21.26
N PHE A 41 28.47 -3.28 -21.13
CA PHE A 41 27.14 -3.30 -20.50
C PHE A 41 27.13 -2.74 -19.06
N TRP A 42 28.20 -2.94 -18.28
CA TRP A 42 28.32 -2.42 -16.91
C TRP A 42 28.20 -0.90 -16.84
N SER A 43 28.68 -0.17 -17.85
CA SER A 43 28.53 1.29 -17.87
C SER A 43 27.07 1.72 -18.02
N HIS A 44 26.27 0.99 -18.79
CA HIS A 44 24.83 1.23 -18.90
C HIS A 44 24.10 0.80 -17.63
N HIS A 45 24.44 -0.37 -17.06
CA HIS A 45 23.85 -0.84 -15.80
C HIS A 45 24.08 0.15 -14.65
N ASN A 46 25.34 0.51 -14.39
CA ASN A 46 25.70 1.40 -13.30
C ASN A 46 25.16 2.84 -13.51
N LEU A 47 25.07 3.30 -14.77
CA LEU A 47 24.39 4.56 -15.06
C LEU A 47 22.88 4.47 -14.75
N GLY A 48 22.25 3.33 -15.06
CA GLY A 48 20.89 3.03 -14.64
C GLY A 48 20.71 3.11 -13.12
N ASP A 49 21.62 2.53 -12.34
CA ASP A 49 21.61 2.59 -10.87
C ASP A 49 21.67 4.03 -10.37
N VAL A 50 22.58 4.84 -10.92
CA VAL A 50 22.72 6.26 -10.54
C VAL A 50 21.46 7.04 -10.89
N LEU A 51 20.88 6.81 -12.08
CA LEU A 51 19.65 7.47 -12.51
C LEU A 51 18.46 7.06 -11.65
N MET A 52 18.39 5.80 -11.19
CA MET A 52 17.41 5.36 -10.21
C MET A 52 17.54 6.11 -8.88
N LYS A 53 18.76 6.34 -8.38
CA LYS A 53 18.99 7.11 -7.14
C LYS A 53 18.53 8.56 -7.26
N LEU A 54 18.54 9.12 -8.47
CA LEU A 54 18.05 10.46 -8.77
C LEU A 54 16.58 10.48 -9.22
N GLU A 55 15.88 9.35 -9.15
CA GLU A 55 14.47 9.21 -9.58
C GLU A 55 14.22 9.59 -11.05
N ARG A 56 15.26 9.51 -11.90
CA ARG A 56 15.18 9.75 -13.35
C ARG A 56 14.75 8.46 -14.07
N TRP A 57 13.52 8.05 -13.80
CA TRP A 57 13.00 6.72 -14.14
C TRP A 57 13.05 6.40 -15.63
N ASP A 58 12.60 7.29 -16.51
CA ASP A 58 12.60 7.04 -17.96
C ASP A 58 14.03 6.83 -18.50
N GLU A 59 14.98 7.64 -18.05
CA GLU A 59 16.38 7.49 -18.46
C GLU A 59 16.99 6.21 -17.90
N ALA A 60 16.70 5.87 -16.64
CA ALA A 60 17.13 4.60 -16.05
C ALA A 60 16.58 3.41 -16.85
N ALA A 61 15.32 3.46 -17.28
CA ALA A 61 14.70 2.40 -18.07
C ALA A 61 15.44 2.19 -19.41
N VAL A 62 15.80 3.29 -20.09
CA VAL A 62 16.61 3.22 -21.33
C VAL A 62 17.96 2.56 -21.04
N ARG A 63 18.65 2.95 -19.96
CA ARG A 63 19.99 2.43 -19.66
C ARG A 63 19.99 0.96 -19.25
N TYR A 64 19.06 0.51 -18.43
CA TYR A 64 18.94 -0.92 -18.16
C TYR A 64 18.55 -1.70 -19.40
N SER A 65 17.69 -1.16 -20.28
CA SER A 65 17.35 -1.82 -21.54
C SER A 65 18.59 -2.00 -22.42
N SER A 66 19.43 -0.96 -22.57
CA SER A 66 20.72 -1.09 -23.27
C SER A 66 21.67 -2.08 -22.61
N ALA A 67 21.72 -2.14 -21.27
CA ALA A 67 22.51 -3.14 -20.56
C ALA A 67 22.03 -4.57 -20.85
N ILE A 68 20.72 -4.80 -20.93
CA ILE A 68 20.11 -6.09 -21.27
C ILE A 68 20.37 -6.48 -22.73
N GLU A 69 20.32 -5.52 -23.66
CA GLU A 69 20.65 -5.79 -25.07
C GLU A 69 22.10 -6.26 -25.25
N LEU A 70 23.03 -5.72 -24.45
CA LEU A 70 24.45 -6.06 -24.49
C LEU A 70 24.79 -7.34 -23.73
N ASP A 71 24.18 -7.57 -22.56
CA ASP A 71 24.28 -8.82 -21.81
C ASP A 71 22.90 -9.26 -21.27
N PRO A 72 22.17 -10.10 -22.04
CA PRO A 72 20.84 -10.54 -21.66
C PRO A 72 20.83 -11.52 -20.48
N LYS A 73 22.00 -12.05 -20.07
CA LYS A 73 22.11 -13.03 -18.98
C LYS A 73 22.34 -12.41 -17.61
N PHE A 74 22.58 -11.10 -17.54
CA PHE A 74 22.77 -10.42 -16.28
C PHE A 74 21.43 -10.09 -15.60
N PHE A 75 21.01 -10.96 -14.67
CA PHE A 75 19.68 -10.90 -14.06
C PHE A 75 19.39 -9.57 -13.34
N TRP A 76 20.40 -8.91 -12.75
CA TRP A 76 20.24 -7.63 -12.06
C TRP A 76 19.72 -6.52 -12.97
N SER A 77 20.13 -6.47 -14.24
CA SER A 77 19.58 -5.47 -15.17
C SER A 77 18.10 -5.71 -15.46
N HIS A 78 17.66 -6.97 -15.56
CA HIS A 78 16.23 -7.29 -15.69
C HIS A 78 15.46 -6.93 -14.41
N HIS A 79 16.00 -7.29 -13.23
CA HIS A 79 15.38 -6.95 -11.95
C HIS A 79 15.22 -5.43 -11.77
N ASN A 80 16.30 -4.67 -11.95
CA ASN A 80 16.29 -3.22 -11.77
C ASN A 80 15.43 -2.52 -12.83
N LEU A 81 15.39 -3.03 -14.08
CA LEU A 81 14.43 -2.53 -15.06
C LEU A 81 12.98 -2.78 -14.62
N GLY A 82 12.69 -3.95 -14.02
CA GLY A 82 11.40 -4.23 -13.40
C GLY A 82 11.03 -3.21 -12.33
N ASP A 83 11.98 -2.88 -11.44
CA ASP A 83 11.79 -1.86 -10.39
C ASP A 83 11.51 -0.46 -10.97
N VAL A 84 12.24 -0.06 -12.00
CA VAL A 84 12.00 1.20 -12.70
C VAL A 84 10.62 1.21 -13.36
N LEU A 85 10.25 0.13 -14.05
CA LEU A 85 8.94 0.01 -14.71
C LEU A 85 7.79 0.01 -13.70
N MET A 86 8.01 -0.52 -12.49
CA MET A 86 7.06 -0.39 -11.38
C MET A 86 6.85 1.07 -10.96
N LYS A 87 7.92 1.88 -10.89
CA LYS A 87 7.83 3.32 -10.60
C LYS A 87 7.13 4.10 -11.71
N LEU A 88 7.29 3.66 -12.96
CA LEU A 88 6.61 4.22 -14.13
C LEU A 88 5.18 3.69 -14.33
N GLU A 89 4.69 2.83 -13.42
CA GLU A 89 3.39 2.17 -13.52
C GLU A 89 3.17 1.33 -14.80
N ARG A 90 4.26 0.91 -15.44
CA ARG A 90 4.26 0.03 -16.64
C ARG A 90 4.24 -1.43 -16.19
N TRP A 91 3.14 -1.82 -15.54
CA TRP A 91 3.06 -3.08 -14.78
C TRP A 91 3.22 -4.35 -15.63
N ASP A 92 2.62 -4.42 -16.81
CA ASP A 92 2.77 -5.60 -17.68
C ASP A 92 4.24 -5.83 -18.08
N GLU A 93 4.96 -4.75 -18.40
CA GLU A 93 6.38 -4.83 -18.76
C GLU A 93 7.25 -5.17 -17.55
N ALA A 94 6.94 -4.62 -16.37
CA ALA A 94 7.63 -4.97 -15.14
C ALA A 94 7.48 -6.46 -14.81
N ALA A 95 6.28 -7.03 -14.97
CA ALA A 95 6.03 -8.46 -14.75
C ALA A 95 6.90 -9.35 -15.66
N VAL A 96 7.05 -8.97 -16.94
CA VAL A 96 7.94 -9.66 -17.89
C VAL A 96 9.39 -9.59 -17.43
N ARG A 97 9.85 -8.44 -16.94
CA ARG A 97 11.24 -8.25 -16.51
C ARG A 97 11.58 -8.97 -15.22
N TYR A 98 10.70 -8.97 -14.23
CA TYR A 98 10.90 -9.80 -13.04
C TYR A 98 10.89 -11.30 -13.39
N SER A 99 10.00 -11.73 -14.29
CA SER A 99 9.98 -13.13 -14.76
C SER A 99 11.29 -13.51 -15.44
N SER A 100 11.82 -12.64 -16.31
CA SER A 100 13.14 -12.83 -16.95
C SER A 100 14.27 -12.92 -15.92
N ALA A 101 14.25 -12.08 -14.88
CA ALA A 101 15.22 -12.13 -13.80
C ALA A 101 15.15 -13.45 -13.00
N ILE A 102 13.94 -13.99 -12.77
CA ILE A 102 13.70 -15.28 -12.10
C ILE A 102 14.20 -16.45 -12.96
N GLU A 103 14.00 -16.40 -14.27
CA GLU A 103 14.52 -17.43 -15.19
C GLU A 103 16.05 -17.51 -15.14
N LEU A 104 16.73 -16.37 -14.97
CA LEU A 104 18.18 -16.28 -14.89
C LEU A 104 18.74 -16.61 -13.50
N ASP A 105 18.07 -16.15 -12.43
CA ASP A 105 18.39 -16.51 -11.05
C ASP A 105 17.09 -16.84 -10.26
N PRO A 106 16.70 -18.12 -10.20
CA PRO A 106 15.46 -18.51 -9.52
C PRO A 106 15.55 -18.39 -8.00
N ASN A 107 16.75 -18.22 -7.43
CA ASN A 107 16.96 -18.12 -5.99
C ASN A 107 16.95 -16.68 -5.47
N PHE A 108 16.78 -15.70 -6.34
CA PHE A 108 16.72 -14.30 -5.93
C PHE A 108 15.33 -13.93 -5.40
N PHE A 109 15.23 -13.87 -4.07
CA PHE A 109 14.00 -13.58 -3.32
C PHE A 109 13.23 -12.35 -3.84
N TRP A 110 13.93 -11.23 -4.08
CA TRP A 110 13.28 -9.96 -4.42
C TRP A 110 12.58 -9.97 -5.77
N SER A 111 13.06 -10.74 -6.75
CA SER A 111 12.34 -10.85 -8.02
C SER A 111 11.00 -11.57 -7.87
N HIS A 112 10.91 -12.63 -7.05
CA HIS A 112 9.64 -13.30 -6.77
C HIS A 112 8.69 -12.41 -5.97
N HIS A 113 9.20 -11.69 -4.97
CA HIS A 113 8.42 -10.73 -4.18
C HIS A 113 7.85 -9.63 -5.09
N ASN A 114 8.70 -8.96 -5.87
CA ASN A 114 8.27 -7.84 -6.71
C ASN A 114 7.39 -8.30 -7.88
N LEU A 115 7.59 -9.53 -8.39
CA LEU A 115 6.66 -10.16 -9.33
C LEU A 115 5.27 -10.32 -8.70
N GLY A 116 5.18 -10.79 -7.46
CA GLY A 116 3.91 -10.85 -6.73
C GLY A 116 3.24 -9.49 -6.62
N ASP A 117 4.00 -8.45 -6.27
CA ASP A 117 3.48 -7.07 -6.13
C ASP A 117 2.95 -6.48 -7.44
N VAL A 118 3.64 -6.70 -8.56
CA VAL A 118 3.16 -6.21 -9.86
C VAL A 118 1.93 -7.00 -10.34
N LEU A 119 1.89 -8.31 -10.10
CA LEU A 119 0.72 -9.14 -10.43
C LEU A 119 -0.50 -8.73 -9.60
N MET A 120 -0.29 -8.28 -8.36
CA MET A 120 -1.36 -7.66 -7.56
C MET A 120 -1.87 -6.35 -8.20
N LYS A 121 -1.00 -5.52 -8.78
CA LYS A 121 -1.44 -4.31 -9.51
C LYS A 121 -2.25 -4.66 -10.77
N LEU A 122 -1.89 -5.74 -11.44
CA LEU A 122 -2.57 -6.28 -12.62
C LEU A 122 -3.82 -7.09 -12.32
N ALA A 123 -4.20 -7.26 -11.05
CA ALA A 123 -5.29 -8.12 -10.62
C ALA A 123 -5.16 -9.61 -11.02
N ARG A 124 -3.93 -10.08 -11.26
CA ARG A 124 -3.59 -11.47 -11.58
C ARG A 124 -3.32 -12.23 -10.27
N TRP A 125 -4.37 -12.39 -9.46
CA TRP A 125 -4.26 -12.83 -8.06
C TRP A 125 -3.67 -14.23 -7.88
N ASP A 126 -4.05 -15.19 -8.72
CA ASP A 126 -3.55 -16.56 -8.64
C ASP A 126 -2.04 -16.65 -8.90
N GLU A 127 -1.55 -15.88 -9.88
CA GLU A 127 -0.13 -15.82 -10.21
C GLU A 127 0.65 -15.07 -9.13
N ALA A 128 0.07 -14.00 -8.56
CA ALA A 128 0.66 -13.30 -7.41
C ALA A 128 0.82 -14.24 -6.21
N ILE A 129 -0.18 -15.07 -5.92
CA ILE A 129 -0.14 -16.08 -4.85
C ILE A 129 0.99 -17.08 -5.11
N ALA A 130 1.16 -17.57 -6.35
CA ALA A 130 2.27 -18.45 -6.71
C ALA A 130 3.64 -17.77 -6.55
N ALA A 131 3.79 -16.51 -6.96
CA ALA A 131 5.02 -15.74 -6.80
C ALA A 131 5.37 -15.50 -5.32
N TYR A 132 4.39 -15.16 -4.49
CA TYR A 132 4.60 -15.03 -3.04
C TYR A 132 4.94 -16.36 -2.37
N PHE A 133 4.35 -17.49 -2.80
CA PHE A 133 4.77 -18.80 -2.32
C PHE A 133 6.24 -19.10 -2.66
N ASN A 134 6.69 -18.78 -3.88
CA ASN A 134 8.10 -18.91 -4.25
C ASN A 134 9.00 -18.02 -3.38
N ALA A 135 8.63 -16.77 -3.14
CA ALA A 135 9.38 -15.87 -2.27
C ALA A 135 9.50 -16.43 -0.83
N ILE A 136 8.39 -16.94 -0.26
CA ILE A 136 8.38 -17.53 1.09
C ILE A 136 9.22 -18.82 1.16
N GLN A 137 9.31 -19.60 0.07
CA GLN A 137 10.20 -20.77 0.01
C GLN A 137 11.68 -20.36 0.13
N LEU A 138 12.06 -19.20 -0.43
CA LEU A 138 13.43 -18.69 -0.41
C LEU A 138 13.77 -18.01 0.92
N ASP A 139 12.85 -17.22 1.48
CA ASP A 139 12.97 -16.64 2.82
C ASP A 139 11.67 -16.78 3.60
N ALA A 140 11.63 -17.82 4.44
CA ALA A 140 10.47 -18.11 5.26
C ALA A 140 10.24 -17.09 6.41
N ASN A 141 11.22 -16.24 6.73
CA ASN A 141 11.15 -15.25 7.82
C ASN A 141 10.59 -13.89 7.38
N ALA A 142 10.27 -13.71 6.09
CA ALA A 142 9.73 -12.47 5.57
C ALA A 142 8.24 -12.29 5.94
N ALA A 143 7.97 -11.84 7.18
CA ALA A 143 6.62 -11.59 7.69
C ALA A 143 5.78 -10.69 6.75
N LEU A 144 6.42 -9.71 6.10
CA LEU A 144 5.80 -8.83 5.12
C LEU A 144 5.11 -9.59 3.97
N ILE A 145 5.66 -10.74 3.55
CA ILE A 145 5.10 -11.51 2.44
C ILE A 145 3.83 -12.27 2.87
N ASN A 146 3.71 -12.68 4.14
CA ASN A 146 2.48 -13.31 4.63
C ASN A 146 1.30 -12.34 4.57
N GLN A 147 1.49 -11.07 4.93
CA GLN A 147 0.46 -10.05 4.78
C GLN A 147 0.03 -9.86 3.33
N LYS A 148 1.00 -9.80 2.41
CA LYS A 148 0.73 -9.67 0.96
C LYS A 148 0.00 -10.89 0.39
N LEU A 149 0.40 -12.09 0.81
CA LEU A 149 -0.26 -13.35 0.46
C LEU A 149 -1.70 -13.39 0.98
N GLY A 150 -1.93 -12.99 2.24
CA GLY A 150 -3.27 -12.87 2.83
C GLY A 150 -4.16 -11.90 2.05
N MET A 151 -3.61 -10.74 1.68
CA MET A 151 -4.29 -9.76 0.83
C MET A 151 -4.61 -10.34 -0.56
N ALA A 152 -3.70 -11.10 -1.16
CA ALA A 152 -3.92 -11.74 -2.46
C ALA A 152 -5.08 -12.74 -2.40
N PHE A 153 -5.14 -13.59 -1.36
CA PHE A 153 -6.27 -14.49 -1.14
C PHE A 153 -7.59 -13.72 -0.91
N PHE A 154 -7.55 -12.62 -0.15
CA PHE A 154 -8.73 -11.78 0.05
C PHE A 154 -9.22 -11.15 -1.26
N LYS A 155 -8.31 -10.64 -2.10
CA LYS A 155 -8.64 -10.02 -3.40
C LYS A 155 -9.16 -11.02 -4.43
N ARG A 156 -8.66 -12.26 -4.38
CA ARG A 156 -9.13 -13.36 -5.22
C ARG A 156 -10.62 -13.64 -4.99
N GLY A 157 -11.11 -13.50 -3.77
CA GLY A 157 -12.54 -13.49 -3.47
C GLY A 157 -13.02 -14.71 -2.70
N ASN A 158 -14.10 -15.33 -3.19
CA ASN A 158 -14.92 -16.28 -2.42
C ASN A 158 -14.08 -17.43 -1.80
N LEU A 159 -14.32 -17.69 -0.51
CA LEU A 159 -13.58 -18.71 0.25
C LEU A 159 -13.79 -20.12 -0.31
N THR A 160 -15.04 -20.50 -0.58
CA THR A 160 -15.40 -21.83 -1.06
C THR A 160 -14.77 -22.10 -2.42
N GLU A 161 -14.87 -21.15 -3.35
CA GLU A 161 -14.24 -21.25 -4.67
C GLU A 161 -12.70 -21.33 -4.55
N SER A 162 -12.11 -20.57 -3.64
CA SER A 162 -10.66 -20.61 -3.39
C SER A 162 -10.19 -21.95 -2.84
N ILE A 163 -10.91 -22.51 -1.87
CA ILE A 163 -10.62 -23.86 -1.35
C ILE A 163 -10.72 -24.89 -2.47
N GLN A 164 -11.80 -24.88 -3.26
CA GLN A 164 -12.00 -25.84 -4.34
C GLN A 164 -10.89 -25.74 -5.39
N TYR A 165 -10.58 -24.52 -5.82
CA TYR A 165 -9.54 -24.26 -6.81
C TYR A 165 -8.17 -24.74 -6.34
N TYR A 166 -7.69 -24.29 -5.17
CA TYR A 166 -6.34 -24.64 -4.74
C TYR A 166 -6.17 -26.11 -4.37
N ARG A 167 -7.23 -26.78 -3.90
CA ARG A 167 -7.23 -28.24 -3.76
C ARG A 167 -7.06 -28.93 -5.12
N GLN A 168 -7.74 -28.47 -6.16
CA GLN A 168 -7.57 -29.02 -7.51
C GLN A 168 -6.19 -28.74 -8.09
N VAL A 169 -5.68 -27.52 -7.91
CA VAL A 169 -4.34 -27.11 -8.36
C VAL A 169 -3.26 -27.94 -7.69
N ILE A 170 -3.35 -28.16 -6.37
CA ILE A 170 -2.45 -29.10 -5.67
C ILE A 170 -2.62 -30.49 -6.26
N ARG A 171 -3.84 -31.02 -6.32
CA ARG A 171 -4.05 -32.42 -6.73
C ARG A 171 -3.48 -32.72 -8.13
N HIS A 172 -3.55 -31.77 -9.07
CA HIS A 172 -3.10 -31.92 -10.46
C HIS A 172 -1.88 -31.06 -10.82
N SER A 173 -1.06 -30.67 -9.85
CA SER A 173 0.11 -29.80 -10.09
C SER A 173 1.13 -30.43 -11.04
N GLU A 174 1.61 -29.67 -12.02
CA GLU A 174 2.71 -30.09 -12.89
C GLU A 174 4.04 -30.23 -12.11
N PRO A 175 4.95 -31.15 -12.50
CA PRO A 175 6.18 -31.44 -11.74
C PRO A 175 7.04 -30.21 -11.38
N ASP A 176 7.19 -29.26 -12.29
CA ASP A 176 8.05 -28.08 -12.10
C ASP A 176 7.28 -26.87 -11.51
N SER A 177 5.99 -27.02 -11.23
CA SER A 177 5.16 -25.93 -10.71
C SER A 177 5.45 -25.60 -9.24
N THR A 178 5.17 -24.36 -8.84
CA THR A 178 5.22 -23.92 -7.43
C THR A 178 4.42 -24.86 -6.52
N TYR A 179 3.24 -25.29 -6.97
CA TYR A 179 2.34 -26.13 -6.16
C TYR A 179 2.84 -27.56 -6.00
N ASN A 180 3.58 -28.09 -6.97
CA ASN A 180 4.22 -29.39 -6.79
C ASN A 180 5.34 -29.31 -5.75
N ARG A 181 6.18 -28.26 -5.80
CA ARG A 181 7.20 -28.00 -4.75
C ARG A 181 6.58 -27.82 -3.36
N LEU A 182 5.38 -27.25 -3.26
CA LEU A 182 4.67 -27.13 -1.98
C LEU A 182 4.22 -28.49 -1.40
N LYS A 183 3.98 -29.52 -2.24
CA LYS A 183 3.68 -30.88 -1.76
C LYS A 183 4.85 -31.48 -0.99
N GLU A 184 6.06 -31.22 -1.46
CA GLU A 184 7.30 -31.70 -0.85
C GLU A 184 7.63 -30.95 0.45
N CYS A 185 6.99 -29.80 0.68
CA CYS A 185 7.26 -28.87 1.77
C CYS A 185 6.02 -28.61 2.66
N SER A 186 5.32 -29.66 3.11
CA SER A 186 4.11 -29.55 3.96
C SER A 186 4.34 -28.74 5.25
N ALA A 187 5.52 -28.85 5.85
CA ALA A 187 5.93 -28.06 7.01
C ALA A 187 5.93 -26.54 6.74
N LEU A 188 6.25 -26.13 5.51
CA LEU A 188 6.21 -24.74 5.08
C LEU A 188 4.75 -24.25 4.99
N LEU A 189 3.86 -25.03 4.36
CA LEU A 189 2.43 -24.70 4.29
C LEU A 189 1.81 -24.56 5.69
N ARG A 190 2.17 -25.45 6.61
CA ARG A 190 1.73 -25.34 8.01
C ARG A 190 2.20 -24.03 8.65
N ARG A 191 3.47 -23.67 8.45
CA ARG A 191 4.04 -22.41 8.96
C ARG A 191 3.34 -21.19 8.37
N ILE A 192 3.10 -21.18 7.06
CA ILE A 192 2.36 -20.11 6.37
C ILE A 192 0.95 -19.99 6.94
N GLY A 193 0.21 -21.10 7.05
CA GLY A 193 -1.15 -21.10 7.60
C GLY A 193 -1.19 -20.55 9.04
N ASN A 194 -0.22 -20.94 9.87
CA ASN A 194 -0.10 -20.42 11.24
C ASN A 194 0.21 -18.91 11.28
N ASN A 195 1.14 -18.45 10.45
CA ASN A 195 1.48 -17.02 10.38
C ASN A 195 0.29 -16.19 9.91
N LEU A 196 -0.41 -16.62 8.85
CA LEU A 196 -1.61 -15.97 8.36
C LEU A 196 -2.71 -15.93 9.44
N ALA A 197 -2.88 -17.01 10.20
CA ALA A 197 -3.84 -17.04 11.31
C ALA A 197 -3.48 -16.04 12.42
N GLN A 198 -2.20 -15.94 12.78
CA GLN A 198 -1.71 -14.99 13.78
C GLN A 198 -1.85 -13.52 13.31
N GLU A 199 -1.63 -13.28 12.02
CA GLU A 199 -1.79 -11.98 11.37
C GLU A 199 -3.24 -11.65 11.00
N HIS A 200 -4.20 -12.45 11.47
CA HIS A 200 -5.64 -12.27 11.25
C HIS A 200 -6.07 -12.31 9.77
N GLN A 201 -5.25 -12.90 8.90
CA GLN A 201 -5.54 -13.17 7.49
C GLN A 201 -6.41 -14.43 7.35
N ILE A 202 -7.66 -14.36 7.82
CA ILE A 202 -8.55 -15.51 8.02
C ILE A 202 -8.74 -16.32 6.72
N LEU A 203 -9.07 -15.66 5.61
CA LEU A 203 -9.33 -16.34 4.33
C LEU A 203 -8.09 -17.11 3.85
N GLY A 204 -6.94 -16.45 3.82
CA GLY A 204 -5.69 -17.07 3.40
C GLY A 204 -5.28 -18.24 4.31
N ALA A 205 -5.42 -18.08 5.63
CA ALA A 205 -5.12 -19.14 6.58
C ALA A 205 -6.00 -20.38 6.36
N ILE A 206 -7.31 -20.19 6.15
CA ILE A 206 -8.24 -21.30 5.87
C ILE A 206 -7.86 -21.99 4.56
N VAL A 207 -7.63 -21.23 3.47
CA VAL A 207 -7.26 -21.80 2.17
C VAL A 207 -5.96 -22.61 2.27
N VAL A 208 -4.93 -22.07 2.93
CA VAL A 208 -3.65 -22.75 3.12
C VAL A 208 -3.78 -24.01 3.98
N TYR A 209 -4.63 -24.01 5.01
CA TYR A 209 -4.91 -25.23 5.78
C TYR A 209 -5.64 -26.30 4.94
N TYR A 210 -6.59 -25.91 4.09
CA TYR A 210 -7.21 -26.86 3.16
C TYR A 210 -6.24 -27.38 2.09
N MET A 211 -5.30 -26.54 1.65
CA MET A 211 -4.18 -26.98 0.81
C MET A 211 -3.32 -28.03 1.52
N LEU A 212 -2.98 -27.80 2.80
CA LEU A 212 -2.22 -28.76 3.61
C LEU A 212 -2.99 -30.07 3.81
N LEU A 213 -4.28 -30.02 4.14
CA LEU A 213 -5.13 -31.22 4.28
C LEU A 213 -5.30 -32.01 2.98
N GLU A 214 -5.14 -31.36 1.82
CA GLU A 214 -5.13 -32.05 0.54
C GLU A 214 -3.84 -32.87 0.31
N ILE A 215 -2.72 -32.42 0.91
CA ILE A 215 -1.42 -33.11 0.84
C ILE A 215 -1.31 -34.17 1.94
N GLU A 216 -1.70 -33.80 3.17
CA GLU A 216 -1.64 -34.63 4.37
C GLU A 216 -3.02 -34.69 5.06
N PRO A 217 -3.93 -35.58 4.60
CA PRO A 217 -5.29 -35.68 5.15
C PRO A 217 -5.32 -36.00 6.66
N ASP A 218 -4.31 -36.71 7.15
CA ASP A 218 -4.20 -37.13 8.56
C ASP A 218 -3.54 -36.06 9.47
N HIS A 219 -3.26 -34.85 8.97
CA HIS A 219 -2.68 -33.77 9.77
C HIS A 219 -3.74 -33.13 10.71
N LEU A 220 -4.21 -33.89 11.70
CA LEU A 220 -5.28 -33.47 12.62
C LEU A 220 -4.92 -32.28 13.54
N ALA A 221 -3.62 -32.00 13.73
CA ALA A 221 -3.17 -30.96 14.66
C ALA A 221 -3.57 -29.53 14.26
N ILE A 222 -3.94 -29.28 12.98
CA ILE A 222 -4.44 -27.97 12.53
C ILE A 222 -5.95 -27.81 12.69
N LEU A 223 -6.70 -28.90 12.95
CA LEU A 223 -8.17 -28.87 12.99
C LEU A 223 -8.73 -27.91 14.04
N PRO A 224 -8.21 -27.82 15.29
CA PRO A 224 -8.73 -26.86 16.26
C PRO A 224 -8.56 -25.40 15.81
N SER A 225 -7.41 -25.08 15.19
CA SER A 225 -7.17 -23.75 14.63
C SER A 225 -8.07 -23.46 13.43
N LEU A 226 -8.23 -24.43 12.53
CA LEU A 226 -9.10 -24.33 11.36
C LEU A 226 -10.58 -24.15 11.76
N GLU A 227 -11.07 -24.92 12.73
CA GLU A 227 -12.43 -24.80 13.26
C GLU A 227 -12.68 -23.39 13.80
N LYS A 228 -11.76 -22.87 14.63
CA LYS A 228 -11.84 -21.51 15.16
C LYS A 228 -11.89 -20.45 14.06
N LEU A 229 -11.09 -20.60 13.00
CA LEU A 229 -11.08 -19.68 11.87
C LEU A 229 -12.39 -19.74 11.07
N LEU A 230 -12.92 -20.95 10.82
CA LEU A 230 -14.21 -21.14 10.13
C LEU A 230 -15.38 -20.55 10.92
N GLN A 231 -15.42 -20.75 12.24
CA GLN A 231 -16.41 -20.12 13.11
C GLN A 231 -16.33 -18.59 13.04
N LYS A 232 -15.11 -18.03 13.12
CA LYS A 232 -14.90 -16.59 13.01
C LYS A 232 -15.34 -16.05 11.64
N HIS A 233 -15.02 -16.77 10.56
CA HIS A 233 -15.44 -16.39 9.21
C HIS A 233 -16.96 -16.42 9.04
N ASN A 234 -17.63 -17.50 9.45
CA ASN A 234 -19.09 -17.62 9.37
C ASN A 234 -19.79 -16.53 10.20
N GLN A 235 -19.28 -16.23 11.40
CA GLN A 235 -19.81 -15.13 12.21
C GLN A 235 -19.68 -13.77 11.48
N LEU A 236 -18.54 -13.51 10.82
CA LEU A 236 -18.36 -12.29 10.03
C LEU A 236 -19.32 -12.23 8.85
N GLU A 237 -19.51 -13.33 8.12
CA GLU A 237 -20.47 -13.38 7.01
C GLU A 237 -21.91 -13.15 7.49
N GLN A 238 -22.32 -13.80 8.59
CA GLN A 238 -23.64 -13.59 9.18
C GLN A 238 -23.83 -12.14 9.63
N ASN A 239 -22.81 -11.53 10.22
CA ASN A 239 -22.86 -10.12 10.62
C ASN A 239 -23.00 -9.20 9.40
N ILE A 240 -22.27 -9.47 8.31
CA ILE A 240 -22.37 -8.72 7.05
C ILE A 240 -23.78 -8.85 6.46
N VAL A 241 -24.32 -10.07 6.38
CA VAL A 241 -25.68 -10.31 5.85
C VAL A 241 -26.74 -9.65 6.73
N ALA A 242 -26.64 -9.79 8.06
CA ALA A 242 -27.54 -9.14 9.00
C ALA A 242 -27.49 -7.62 8.86
N PHE A 243 -26.29 -7.04 8.71
CA PHE A 243 -26.11 -5.62 8.48
C PHE A 243 -26.72 -5.17 7.15
N GLN A 244 -26.51 -5.93 6.07
CA GLN A 244 -27.10 -5.67 4.75
C GLN A 244 -28.64 -5.74 4.78
N GLN A 245 -29.20 -6.76 5.45
CA GLN A 245 -30.65 -6.92 5.61
C GLN A 245 -31.25 -5.82 6.50
N GLN A 246 -30.55 -5.38 7.55
CA GLN A 246 -30.95 -4.24 8.35
C GLN A 246 -30.97 -2.95 7.52
N MET A 247 -29.98 -2.76 6.65
CA MET A 247 -29.93 -1.62 5.73
C MET A 247 -31.06 -1.64 4.69
N GLN A 248 -31.49 -2.82 4.24
CA GLN A 248 -32.59 -2.97 3.28
C GLN A 248 -33.98 -2.83 3.92
N ASN A 249 -34.19 -3.38 5.12
CA ASN A 249 -35.50 -3.46 5.77
C ASN A 249 -35.89 -2.22 6.58
N ASN A 250 -34.97 -1.27 6.79
CA ASN A 250 -35.28 0.03 7.35
C ASN A 250 -34.51 1.14 6.63
N PRO A 251 -34.99 1.61 5.46
CA PRO A 251 -34.43 2.80 4.81
C PRO A 251 -34.48 4.03 5.75
N GLY A 252 -35.49 4.06 6.65
CA GLY A 252 -35.68 5.08 7.68
C GLY A 252 -34.91 4.87 9.00
N ARG A 253 -34.21 3.74 9.23
CA ARG A 253 -33.31 3.61 10.42
C ARG A 253 -31.95 4.27 10.25
N LEU A 254 -31.70 4.88 9.10
CA LEU A 254 -30.83 6.06 9.07
C LEU A 254 -31.26 7.01 10.21
N SER A 255 -32.55 7.21 10.48
CA SER A 255 -33.09 8.09 11.53
C SER A 255 -32.91 7.64 12.98
N TYR A 256 -32.88 6.33 13.27
CA TYR A 256 -32.78 5.82 14.64
C TYR A 256 -31.33 5.68 15.12
N TYR A 257 -30.40 5.42 14.19
CA TYR A 257 -28.98 5.68 14.42
C TYR A 257 -28.65 7.18 14.31
N GLN A 258 -29.46 8.01 13.63
CA GLN A 258 -29.36 9.49 13.69
C GLN A 258 -29.89 10.10 15.00
N SER A 259 -30.72 9.41 15.80
CA SER A 259 -31.36 10.00 16.99
C SER A 259 -30.75 9.61 18.34
N ASN A 260 -29.84 8.63 18.40
CA ASN A 260 -29.20 8.18 19.65
C ASN A 260 -27.65 8.20 19.59
N ILE A 261 -27.06 8.94 18.65
CA ILE A 261 -25.64 9.29 18.74
C ILE A 261 -25.53 10.36 19.83
N HIS A 262 -24.87 10.02 20.94
CA HIS A 262 -24.43 10.99 21.92
C HIS A 262 -23.67 12.11 21.18
N THR A 263 -24.25 13.30 21.23
CA THR A 263 -23.59 14.56 20.94
C THR A 263 -22.48 14.76 21.97
N ASP A 264 -21.27 14.32 21.65
CA ASP A 264 -20.09 14.76 22.37
C ASP A 264 -19.80 16.22 21.96
N GLU A 265 -20.56 17.15 22.56
CA GLU A 265 -20.26 18.58 22.53
C GLU A 265 -18.93 18.82 23.24
N THR A 266 -17.83 18.78 22.50
CA THR A 266 -16.56 19.31 22.98
C THR A 266 -16.54 20.82 22.73
N ASN A 267 -17.23 21.56 23.62
CA ASN A 267 -17.15 23.02 23.69
C ASN A 267 -15.74 23.40 24.16
N ILE A 268 -14.87 23.76 23.22
CA ILE A 268 -13.54 24.28 23.57
C ILE A 268 -13.60 25.80 23.56
N ASN A 269 -13.79 26.39 24.74
CA ASN A 269 -13.66 27.83 24.95
C ASN A 269 -12.19 28.24 24.77
N ASP A 270 -11.89 28.96 23.69
CA ASP A 270 -10.64 29.70 23.60
C ASP A 270 -10.76 30.97 24.46
N LYS A 271 -9.91 31.09 25.49
CA LYS A 271 -9.86 32.26 26.38
C LYS A 271 -9.15 33.41 25.67
N SER A 272 -9.69 33.90 24.54
CA SER A 272 -9.39 35.25 24.03
C SER A 272 -10.26 35.74 22.88
N ASN A 273 -11.17 34.95 22.29
CA ASN A 273 -12.10 35.45 21.26
C ASN A 273 -13.43 34.67 21.22
N LYS A 274 -14.52 35.36 20.87
CA LYS A 274 -15.93 34.90 20.85
C LYS A 274 -16.24 33.86 19.74
N GLU A 275 -15.26 33.14 19.24
CA GLU A 275 -15.43 32.17 18.15
C GLU A 275 -15.61 30.78 18.74
N LYS A 276 -16.70 30.10 18.37
CA LYS A 276 -17.01 28.73 18.81
C LYS A 276 -16.87 27.80 17.61
N PHE A 277 -16.19 26.68 17.82
CA PHE A 277 -16.02 25.65 16.79
C PHE A 277 -16.75 24.37 17.18
N LEU A 278 -17.46 23.78 16.23
CA LEU A 278 -18.17 22.53 16.40
C LEU A 278 -17.52 21.42 15.56
N PHE A 279 -17.13 20.34 16.23
CA PHE A 279 -16.59 19.14 15.58
C PHE A 279 -17.72 18.12 15.43
N THR A 280 -17.92 17.65 14.21
CA THR A 280 -18.97 16.68 13.88
C THR A 280 -18.36 15.50 13.15
N SER A 281 -18.98 14.33 13.28
CA SER A 281 -18.72 13.18 12.40
C SER A 281 -19.86 12.93 11.43
N ASP A 282 -20.66 13.96 11.18
CA ASP A 282 -21.76 13.87 10.24
C ASP A 282 -21.21 13.75 8.81
N ARG A 283 -21.86 12.90 8.02
CA ARG A 283 -21.59 12.71 6.60
C ARG A 283 -22.51 13.56 5.73
N GLN A 284 -23.53 14.22 6.32
CA GLN A 284 -24.38 15.22 5.66
C GLN A 284 -23.63 16.55 5.52
N ILE A 285 -22.56 16.53 4.73
CA ILE A 285 -21.83 17.73 4.33
C ILE A 285 -22.26 18.02 2.90
N ASP A 286 -22.72 19.24 2.64
CA ASP A 286 -23.06 19.64 1.29
C ASP A 286 -21.79 19.52 0.41
N PRO A 287 -21.81 18.72 -0.67
CA PRO A 287 -20.68 18.61 -1.58
C PRO A 287 -20.20 19.95 -2.13
N TYR A 288 -21.07 20.97 -2.24
CA TYR A 288 -20.69 22.31 -2.67
C TYR A 288 -19.91 23.08 -1.59
N GLU A 289 -20.25 22.92 -0.31
CA GLU A 289 -19.50 23.52 0.81
C GLU A 289 -18.12 22.87 0.94
N LEU A 290 -18.05 21.54 0.81
CA LEU A 290 -16.78 20.81 0.83
C LEU A 290 -15.91 21.18 -0.38
N GLN A 291 -16.53 21.38 -1.55
CA GLN A 291 -15.84 21.83 -2.75
C GLN A 291 -15.30 23.27 -2.59
N SER A 292 -16.06 24.14 -1.92
CA SER A 292 -15.59 25.49 -1.58
C SER A 292 -14.39 25.45 -0.62
N LEU A 293 -14.39 24.54 0.35
CA LEU A 293 -13.26 24.33 1.25
C LEU A 293 -12.02 23.79 0.51
N PHE A 294 -12.18 22.85 -0.43
CA PHE A 294 -11.09 22.38 -1.29
C PHE A 294 -10.44 23.55 -2.06
N GLU A 295 -11.26 24.44 -2.64
CA GLU A 295 -10.76 25.61 -3.37
C GLU A 295 -10.03 26.59 -2.45
N ALA A 296 -10.55 26.83 -1.25
CA ALA A 296 -9.92 27.73 -0.28
C ALA A 296 -8.51 27.27 0.11
N VAL A 297 -8.26 25.95 0.15
CA VAL A 297 -6.92 25.39 0.42
C VAL A 297 -6.07 25.15 -0.84
N GLY A 298 -6.53 25.64 -1.99
CA GLY A 298 -5.80 25.56 -3.27
C GLY A 298 -5.89 24.21 -3.98
N TRP A 299 -6.86 23.36 -3.64
CA TRP A 299 -7.04 22.05 -4.27
C TRP A 299 -7.95 22.11 -5.50
N HIS A 300 -7.69 21.24 -6.47
CA HIS A 300 -8.47 21.14 -7.70
C HIS A 300 -9.92 20.70 -7.42
N ARG A 301 -10.86 21.23 -8.23
CA ARG A 301 -12.26 20.79 -8.19
C ARG A 301 -12.40 19.30 -8.51
N ARG A 302 -13.23 18.60 -7.73
CA ARG A 302 -13.52 17.18 -7.91
C ARG A 302 -14.97 17.01 -8.39
N PRO A 303 -15.29 16.02 -9.25
CA PRO A 303 -16.68 15.74 -9.63
C PRO A 303 -17.56 15.46 -8.40
N LEU A 304 -18.69 16.17 -8.26
CA LEU A 304 -19.53 16.13 -7.06
C LEU A 304 -20.07 14.73 -6.75
N ASP A 305 -20.36 13.92 -7.77
CA ASP A 305 -20.81 12.54 -7.58
C ASP A 305 -19.72 11.66 -6.95
N LYS A 306 -18.43 11.93 -7.27
CA LYS A 306 -17.29 11.24 -6.67
C LYS A 306 -17.04 11.71 -5.24
N VAL A 307 -17.20 13.01 -4.97
CA VAL A 307 -17.13 13.57 -3.61
C VAL A 307 -18.20 12.94 -2.71
N GLN A 308 -19.45 12.88 -3.19
CA GLN A 308 -20.55 12.23 -2.46
C GLN A 308 -20.29 10.75 -2.20
N LYS A 309 -19.77 10.02 -3.20
CA LYS A 309 -19.37 8.61 -3.04
C LYS A 309 -18.25 8.46 -2.02
N ALA A 310 -17.26 9.37 -2.01
CA ALA A 310 -16.16 9.35 -1.04
C ALA A 310 -16.64 9.62 0.39
N LEU A 311 -17.53 10.59 0.59
CA LEU A 311 -18.18 10.85 1.89
C LEU A 311 -18.94 9.61 2.38
N THR A 312 -19.73 8.99 1.50
CA THR A 312 -20.54 7.81 1.83
C THR A 312 -19.68 6.60 2.20
N ARG A 313 -18.57 6.39 1.48
CA ARG A 313 -17.66 5.24 1.65
C ARG A 313 -16.60 5.43 2.72
N SER A 314 -16.51 6.62 3.31
CA SER A 314 -15.53 6.86 4.38
C SER A 314 -15.96 6.13 5.65
N PHE A 315 -15.00 5.52 6.33
CA PHE A 315 -15.19 4.87 7.62
C PHE A 315 -15.60 5.90 8.68
N LEU A 316 -14.84 6.99 8.77
CA LEU A 316 -15.11 8.12 9.64
C LEU A 316 -14.92 9.42 8.87
N VAL A 317 -15.69 10.45 9.22
CA VAL A 317 -15.49 11.81 8.74
C VAL A 317 -15.38 12.71 9.96
N VAL A 318 -14.61 13.78 9.84
CA VAL A 318 -14.64 14.91 10.77
C VAL A 318 -14.86 16.17 9.97
N ALA A 319 -15.89 16.92 10.34
CA ALA A 319 -16.18 18.25 9.82
C ALA A 319 -16.11 19.24 10.98
N ILE A 320 -15.48 20.39 10.74
CA ILE A 320 -15.35 21.48 11.69
C ILE A 320 -16.16 22.65 11.18
N TRP A 321 -17.05 23.15 12.03
CA TRP A 321 -17.93 24.25 11.72
C TRP A 321 -17.60 25.45 12.60
N GLU A 322 -17.49 26.62 12.00
CA GLU A 322 -17.50 27.87 12.75
C GLU A 322 -18.94 28.22 13.15
N ILE A 323 -19.16 28.47 14.44
CA ILE A 323 -20.40 29.00 14.99
C ILE A 323 -20.23 30.51 15.18
N SER A 324 -20.24 31.22 14.05
CA SER A 324 -20.52 32.67 13.97
C SER A 324 -21.97 32.85 13.52
N ASN A 325 -22.62 33.98 13.82
CA ASN A 325 -24.07 34.20 13.65
C ASN A 325 -24.59 33.78 12.25
N SER A 326 -25.09 32.53 12.13
CA SER A 326 -25.78 31.84 11.02
C SER A 326 -25.63 32.41 9.58
N PRO A 327 -25.26 31.59 8.58
CA PRO A 327 -25.10 30.12 8.61
C PRO A 327 -23.72 29.67 9.11
N HIS A 328 -23.68 28.45 9.66
CA HIS A 328 -22.43 27.79 10.05
C HIS A 328 -21.54 27.57 8.82
N GLN A 329 -20.27 27.95 8.92
CA GLN A 329 -19.32 27.76 7.84
C GLN A 329 -18.51 26.48 8.08
N LEU A 330 -18.42 25.60 7.06
CA LEU A 330 -17.48 24.48 7.07
C LEU A 330 -16.05 25.02 6.92
N ILE A 331 -15.26 24.93 7.99
CA ILE A 331 -13.90 25.46 8.05
C ILE A 331 -12.83 24.37 8.14
N GLY A 332 -13.22 23.11 8.30
CA GLY A 332 -12.28 22.00 8.38
C GLY A 332 -12.93 20.69 8.01
N PHE A 333 -12.14 19.81 7.41
CA PHE A 333 -12.61 18.49 6.98
C PHE A 333 -11.48 17.47 7.04
N ALA A 334 -11.85 16.24 7.35
CA ALA A 334 -11.01 15.07 7.18
C ALA A 334 -11.90 13.85 7.00
N ARG A 335 -11.41 12.85 6.27
CA ARG A 335 -12.09 11.55 6.18
C ARG A 335 -11.12 10.43 6.45
N VAL A 336 -11.64 9.29 6.85
CA VAL A 336 -10.85 8.09 7.16
C VAL A 336 -11.36 6.96 6.31
N VAL A 337 -10.44 6.20 5.74
CA VAL A 337 -10.71 4.89 5.15
C VAL A 337 -10.08 3.87 6.09
N SER A 338 -10.83 2.86 6.49
CA SER A 338 -10.36 1.84 7.40
C SER A 338 -10.90 0.48 6.99
N ASP A 339 -10.15 -0.57 7.33
CA ASP A 339 -10.63 -1.95 7.31
C ASP A 339 -11.58 -2.25 8.49
N SER A 340 -11.79 -1.28 9.39
CA SER A 340 -12.61 -1.38 10.61
C SER A 340 -12.04 -2.32 11.67
N VAL A 341 -10.79 -2.77 11.54
CA VAL A 341 -10.22 -3.80 12.40
C VAL A 341 -8.80 -3.45 12.86
N PHE A 342 -7.91 -3.03 11.96
CA PHE A 342 -6.49 -2.82 12.29
C PHE A 342 -5.96 -1.47 11.84
N ASP A 343 -6.30 -1.07 10.62
CA ASP A 343 -5.68 0.04 9.93
C ASP A 343 -6.70 1.13 9.57
N ALA A 344 -6.33 2.38 9.83
CA ALA A 344 -7.05 3.56 9.38
C ALA A 344 -6.10 4.52 8.67
N ILE A 345 -6.49 4.96 7.49
CA ILE A 345 -5.80 6.00 6.73
C ILE A 345 -6.69 7.25 6.72
N ILE A 346 -6.18 8.33 7.30
CA ILE A 346 -6.79 9.65 7.27
C ILE A 346 -6.41 10.31 5.93
N TRP A 347 -7.44 10.75 5.20
CA TRP A 347 -7.40 11.39 3.90
C TRP A 347 -8.03 12.78 3.98
N ASP A 348 -7.66 13.63 3.03
CA ASP A 348 -8.30 14.91 2.78
C ASP A 348 -8.39 15.78 4.06
N MET A 349 -7.35 15.74 4.92
CA MET A 349 -7.28 16.55 6.13
C MET A 349 -6.94 17.99 5.77
N MET A 350 -7.80 18.93 6.10
CA MET A 350 -7.66 20.35 5.78
C MET A 350 -8.36 21.27 6.78
N ILE A 351 -7.81 22.49 6.92
CA ILE A 351 -8.41 23.61 7.62
C ILE A 351 -8.36 24.83 6.70
N HIS A 352 -9.44 25.58 6.63
CA HIS A 352 -9.55 26.81 5.86
C HIS A 352 -8.42 27.79 6.24
N PRO A 353 -7.78 28.48 5.29
CA PRO A 353 -6.57 29.30 5.52
C PRO A 353 -6.67 30.27 6.71
N ASP A 354 -7.80 30.97 6.83
CA ASP A 354 -8.05 31.95 7.91
C ASP A 354 -8.04 31.34 9.32
N PHE A 355 -8.16 30.02 9.43
CA PHE A 355 -8.24 29.26 10.67
C PHE A 355 -7.01 28.37 10.91
N GLN A 356 -6.01 28.40 10.02
CA GLN A 356 -4.75 27.69 10.20
C GLN A 356 -3.90 28.32 11.32
N GLY A 357 -2.96 27.56 11.89
CA GLY A 357 -2.16 28.01 13.04
C GLY A 357 -2.90 28.10 14.38
N ARG A 358 -4.22 27.86 14.42
CA ARG A 358 -5.06 27.92 15.64
C ARG A 358 -5.19 26.59 16.39
N GLY A 359 -4.41 25.57 16.01
CA GLY A 359 -4.43 24.23 16.61
C GLY A 359 -5.65 23.36 16.26
N LEU A 360 -6.55 23.83 15.39
CA LEU A 360 -7.72 23.05 14.95
C LEU A 360 -7.32 21.77 14.19
N GLY A 361 -6.22 21.81 13.43
CA GLY A 361 -5.69 20.63 12.76
C GLY A 361 -5.30 19.52 13.74
N LYS A 362 -4.52 19.87 14.77
CA LYS A 362 -4.13 18.96 15.85
C LYS A 362 -5.35 18.38 16.59
N LYS A 363 -6.31 19.23 16.97
CA LYS A 363 -7.54 18.80 17.64
C LYS A 363 -8.39 17.86 16.79
N SER A 364 -8.43 18.08 15.47
CA SER A 364 -9.14 17.17 14.54
C SER A 364 -8.51 15.78 14.52
N ILE A 365 -7.17 15.71 14.52
CA ILE A 365 -6.46 14.43 14.61
C ILE A 365 -6.68 13.77 15.96
N GLU A 366 -6.61 14.52 17.07
CA GLU A 366 -6.92 13.98 18.40
C GLU A 366 -8.34 13.40 18.47
N TYR A 367 -9.32 14.12 17.90
CA TYR A 367 -10.70 13.67 17.80
C TYR A 367 -10.85 12.40 16.94
N LEU A 368 -10.22 12.38 15.76
CA LEU A 368 -10.19 11.21 14.88
C LEU A 368 -9.54 10.00 15.57
N VAL A 369 -8.35 10.19 16.14
CA VAL A 369 -7.62 9.13 16.82
C VAL A 369 -8.42 8.59 17.98
N THR A 370 -9.05 9.45 18.79
CA THR A 370 -9.90 9.02 19.90
C THR A 370 -11.03 8.11 19.41
N LYS A 371 -11.73 8.50 18.35
CA LYS A 371 -12.81 7.68 17.76
C LYS A 371 -12.29 6.38 17.16
N LEU A 372 -11.21 6.42 16.39
CA LEU A 372 -10.61 5.22 15.80
C LEU A 372 -10.12 4.24 16.86
N ARG A 373 -9.54 4.73 17.95
CA ARG A 373 -9.09 3.91 19.08
C ARG A 373 -10.27 3.31 19.84
N ALA A 374 -11.39 4.02 19.96
CA ALA A 374 -12.63 3.48 20.55
C ALA A 374 -13.18 2.30 19.71
N GLU A 375 -12.99 2.35 18.39
CA GLU A 375 -13.29 1.24 17.47
C GLU A 375 -12.21 0.14 17.45
N GLY A 376 -11.23 0.19 18.35
CA GLY A 376 -10.16 -0.80 18.45
C GLY A 376 -9.05 -0.67 17.39
N ILE A 377 -9.11 0.34 16.51
CA ILE A 377 -8.13 0.55 15.44
C ILE A 377 -6.84 1.10 16.04
N GLN A 378 -5.74 0.37 15.86
CA GLN A 378 -4.47 0.71 16.49
C GLN A 378 -3.46 1.38 15.55
N ASN A 379 -3.53 1.10 14.26
CA ASN A 379 -2.60 1.65 13.29
C ASN A 379 -3.29 2.76 12.50
N ILE A 380 -2.90 4.01 12.75
CA ILE A 380 -3.54 5.19 12.17
C ILE A 380 -2.47 5.96 11.42
N ILE A 381 -2.69 6.11 10.11
CA ILE A 381 -1.78 6.76 9.18
C ILE A 381 -2.47 8.03 8.67
N LEU A 382 -1.78 9.16 8.69
CA LEU A 382 -2.22 10.37 7.99
C LEU A 382 -1.56 10.40 6.61
N PHE A 383 -2.38 10.34 5.56
CA PHE A 383 -1.90 10.47 4.19
C PHE A 383 -1.74 11.95 3.83
N ALA A 384 -0.52 12.33 3.46
CA ALA A 384 -0.17 13.66 3.00
C ALA A 384 0.67 13.54 1.72
N SER A 385 0.20 14.14 0.63
CA SER A 385 0.99 14.27 -0.60
C SER A 385 2.20 15.19 -0.37
N PRO A 386 3.34 14.97 -1.08
CA PRO A 386 4.51 15.85 -1.06
C PRO A 386 4.19 17.34 -1.23
N SER A 387 3.23 17.65 -2.11
CA SER A 387 2.78 19.02 -2.43
C SER A 387 1.97 19.72 -1.33
N VAL A 388 1.62 19.02 -0.24
CA VAL A 388 0.87 19.56 0.91
C VAL A 388 1.65 19.48 2.22
N ALA A 389 2.93 19.10 2.20
CA ALA A 389 3.76 19.03 3.41
C ALA A 389 3.88 20.39 4.13
N ASP A 390 4.09 21.47 3.38
CA ASP A 390 4.13 22.85 3.92
C ASP A 390 2.77 23.28 4.51
N PHE A 391 1.67 22.81 3.92
CA PHE A 391 0.32 23.00 4.45
C PHE A 391 0.11 22.24 5.76
N TYR A 392 0.62 21.01 5.91
CA TYR A 392 0.55 20.30 7.20
C TYR A 392 1.44 20.95 8.27
N HIS A 393 2.58 21.55 7.90
CA HIS A 393 3.37 22.35 8.83
C HIS A 393 2.60 23.58 9.34
N SER A 394 1.82 24.28 8.50
CA SER A 394 0.98 25.41 8.93
C SER A 394 -0.19 25.00 9.84
N LEU A 395 -0.58 23.72 9.83
CA LEU A 395 -1.55 23.12 10.76
C LEU A 395 -0.97 22.72 12.12
N GLY A 396 0.35 22.92 12.31
CA GLY A 396 1.06 22.63 13.56
C GLY A 396 1.62 21.22 13.65
N PHE A 397 1.72 20.48 12.55
CA PHE A 397 2.42 19.19 12.51
C PHE A 397 3.92 19.42 12.35
N ILE A 398 4.73 18.95 13.30
CA ILE A 398 6.20 18.95 13.24
C ILE A 398 6.66 17.51 13.02
N SER A 399 7.72 17.32 12.24
CA SER A 399 8.36 16.03 12.02
C SER A 399 8.97 15.50 13.34
N GLU A 400 8.63 14.25 13.71
CA GLU A 400 9.22 13.36 14.76
C GLU A 400 8.55 13.28 16.17
N PRO A 401 8.82 12.23 16.98
CA PRO A 401 8.95 10.79 16.66
C PRO A 401 8.23 9.96 17.73
N ASN A 402 6.89 9.93 17.81
CA ASN A 402 6.15 8.88 18.55
C ASN A 402 4.64 9.00 18.28
N ASN A 403 4.04 7.87 17.87
CA ASN A 403 2.60 7.58 17.80
C ASN A 403 1.78 8.04 16.58
N LEU A 404 2.42 8.57 15.53
CA LEU A 404 1.91 8.57 14.15
C LEU A 404 2.99 7.95 13.28
N LYS A 405 2.74 6.76 12.70
CA LYS A 405 3.67 6.19 11.71
C LYS A 405 3.56 7.05 10.44
N LEU A 406 4.68 7.70 10.10
CA LEU A 406 4.80 8.77 9.11
C LEU A 406 4.33 8.41 7.69
N MET A 407 3.69 9.41 7.08
CA MET A 407 3.84 9.95 5.72
C MET A 407 4.44 9.02 4.65
N LEU A 408 3.59 8.54 3.73
CA LEU A 408 4.02 8.01 2.45
C LEU A 408 4.14 9.17 1.45
N TRP A 409 5.38 9.53 1.12
CA TRP A 409 5.68 10.35 -0.05
C TRP A 409 5.62 9.43 -1.28
N SER A 410 4.69 9.71 -2.18
CA SER A 410 4.81 9.37 -3.60
C SER A 410 4.69 10.68 -4.36
N ALA A 411 5.66 10.96 -5.22
CA ALA A 411 5.89 12.22 -5.95
C ALA A 411 4.63 12.99 -6.37
#